data_AF-A0AAE0TBH2-F1
#
_entry.id   AF-A0AAE0TBH2-F1
#
_cell.length_a   1.000
_cell.length_b   1.000
_cell.length_c   1.000
_cell.angle_alpha   90.00
_cell.angle_beta   90.00
_cell.angle_gamma   90.00
#
_symmetry.space_group_name_H-M   'P 1'
#
loop_
_entity.id
_entity.type
_entity.pdbx_description
1 polymer ?
#
loop_
_entity_poly.entity_id
_entity_poly.type
_entity_poly.pdbx_seq_one_letter_code
_entity_poly.pdbx_strand_id
1 'polypeptide(L)'
;MQDNDCVVLDRRPAIHKMSMMCHRVKILPWSTFRLNLSVTTPYNASFDGNEMNLHLAQSLETMAEISNLALVSRMIITPQANRPVIGIVQDTLTAVRKMTKRDVFIERGEMMNLLMFVPLWDGRMPQPAILKPKALWTGKQLFSLIIPGRVNCVRTHSTHPDKEDKGPYKWISPGDTKVCSMGYTN
;
A
#
# COMPACT_ATOMS: atom_id res chain seq x y z
N MET A 1 -23.41 -5.28 17.03
CA MET A 1 -22.21 -4.94 16.25
C MET A 1 -21.08 -4.66 17.23
N GLN A 2 -19.96 -5.38 17.07
CA GLN A 2 -18.76 -5.29 17.87
C GLN A 2 -17.54 -5.14 16.95
N ASP A 3 -16.36 -4.91 17.54
CA ASP A 3 -15.11 -4.91 16.79
C ASP A 3 -14.91 -6.24 16.04
N ASN A 4 -14.42 -6.15 14.81
CA ASN A 4 -14.17 -7.25 13.86
C ASN A 4 -15.42 -7.90 13.23
N ASP A 5 -16.63 -7.44 13.52
CA ASP A 5 -17.82 -7.87 12.77
C ASP A 5 -17.69 -7.53 11.28
N CYS A 6 -18.26 -8.37 10.42
CA CYS A 6 -18.26 -8.17 8.97
C CYS A 6 -19.49 -7.35 8.55
N VAL A 7 -19.26 -6.21 7.90
CA VAL A 7 -20.32 -5.32 7.40
C VAL A 7 -20.06 -5.00 5.94
N VAL A 8 -21.13 -4.86 5.15
CA VAL A 8 -21.04 -4.41 3.77
C VAL A 8 -21.20 -2.90 3.73
N LEU A 9 -20.22 -2.22 3.14
CA LEU A 9 -20.25 -0.78 2.93
C LEU A 9 -20.49 -0.50 1.44
N ASP A 10 -21.46 0.36 1.14
CA ASP A 10 -21.78 0.83 -0.21
C ASP A 10 -21.64 2.35 -0.36
N ARG A 11 -21.38 2.78 -1.59
CA ARG A 11 -21.54 4.18 -2.00
C ARG A 11 -22.37 4.26 -3.28
N ARG A 12 -23.41 5.09 -3.26
CA ARG A 12 -24.29 5.31 -4.42
C ARG A 12 -23.73 6.38 -5.36
N PRO A 13 -23.92 6.25 -6.68
CA PRO A 13 -24.51 5.10 -7.38
C PRO A 13 -23.55 3.90 -7.42
N ALA A 14 -24.07 2.69 -7.17
CA ALA A 14 -23.28 1.45 -7.17
C ALA A 14 -23.15 0.91 -8.60
N ILE A 15 -22.20 1.47 -9.37
CA ILE A 15 -22.01 1.15 -10.79
C ILE A 15 -21.13 -0.07 -11.03
N HIS A 16 -20.31 -0.48 -10.05
CA HIS A 16 -19.34 -1.56 -10.20
C HIS A 16 -19.41 -2.50 -8.99
N LYS A 17 -18.99 -3.76 -9.17
CA LYS A 17 -18.95 -4.76 -8.08
C LYS A 17 -18.21 -4.24 -6.84
N MET A 18 -17.13 -3.48 -7.04
CA MET A 18 -16.30 -2.92 -5.97
C MET A 18 -16.93 -1.70 -5.28
N SER A 19 -18.08 -1.22 -5.74
CA SER A 19 -18.87 -0.18 -5.05
C SER A 19 -19.63 -0.75 -3.84
N MET A 20 -19.62 -2.07 -3.64
CA MET A 20 -20.12 -2.77 -2.45
C MET A 20 -19.09 -3.79 -1.99
N MET A 21 -18.46 -3.56 -0.85
CA MET A 21 -17.43 -4.45 -0.31
C MET A 21 -17.64 -4.68 1.20
N CYS A 22 -17.23 -5.85 1.65
CA CYS A 22 -17.22 -6.20 3.06
C CYS A 22 -15.97 -5.64 3.74
N HIS A 23 -16.17 -5.01 4.89
CA HIS A 23 -15.16 -4.47 5.80
C HIS A 23 -15.30 -5.10 7.18
N ARG A 24 -14.21 -5.03 7.96
CA ARG A 24 -14.26 -5.36 9.39
C ARG A 24 -14.53 -4.09 10.18
N VAL A 25 -15.47 -4.17 11.12
CA VAL A 25 -15.84 -3.05 11.98
C VAL A 25 -14.72 -2.74 12.96
N LYS A 26 -14.44 -1.44 13.12
CA LYS A 26 -13.69 -0.92 14.27
C LYS A 26 -14.50 0.22 14.87
N ILE A 27 -14.94 0.05 16.10
CA ILE A 27 -15.71 1.05 16.84
C ILE A 27 -14.75 2.15 17.28
N LEU A 28 -15.07 3.37 16.88
CA LEU A 28 -14.31 4.57 17.18
C LEU A 28 -15.28 5.64 17.70
N PRO A 29 -14.80 6.59 18.52
CA PRO A 29 -15.61 7.75 18.88
C PRO A 29 -15.95 8.57 17.62
N TRP A 30 -16.92 9.49 17.78
CA TRP A 30 -17.45 10.41 16.76
C TRP A 30 -18.45 9.79 15.77
N SER A 31 -19.17 10.65 15.05
CA SER A 31 -20.35 10.30 14.25
C SER A 31 -20.08 10.20 12.74
N THR A 32 -18.89 9.72 12.34
CA THR A 32 -18.52 9.58 10.92
C THR A 32 -17.90 8.21 10.64
N PHE A 33 -18.20 7.67 9.46
CA PHE A 33 -17.49 6.49 8.97
C PHE A 33 -16.04 6.82 8.64
N ARG A 34 -15.15 5.88 8.96
CA ARG A 34 -13.73 5.98 8.64
C ARG A 34 -13.32 4.77 7.81
N LEU A 35 -12.60 5.03 6.72
CA LEU A 35 -12.07 4.02 5.83
C LEU A 35 -10.63 4.34 5.47
N ASN A 36 -9.89 3.32 5.02
CA ASN A 36 -8.54 3.51 4.53
C ASN A 36 -8.53 4.29 3.21
N LEU A 37 -7.61 5.24 3.06
CA LEU A 37 -7.48 6.09 1.87
C LEU A 37 -7.32 5.32 0.56
N SER A 38 -6.64 4.16 0.57
CA SER A 38 -6.48 3.31 -0.61
C SER A 38 -7.80 2.74 -1.14
N VAL A 39 -8.85 2.69 -0.32
CA VAL A 39 -10.17 2.16 -0.70
C VAL A 39 -11.09 3.27 -1.23
N THR A 40 -10.66 4.54 -1.22
CA THR A 40 -11.46 5.63 -1.80
C THR A 40 -11.66 5.47 -3.30
N THR A 41 -10.65 4.97 -4.02
CA THR A 41 -10.68 4.76 -5.48
C THR A 41 -11.80 3.83 -5.95
N PRO A 42 -11.97 2.59 -5.43
CA PRO A 42 -13.08 1.72 -5.85
C PRO A 42 -14.48 2.27 -5.50
N TYR A 43 -14.61 3.05 -4.42
CA TYR A 43 -15.87 3.71 -4.09
C TYR A 43 -16.11 5.01 -4.86
N ASN A 44 -15.10 5.51 -5.57
CA ASN A 44 -15.09 6.86 -6.15
C ASN A 44 -15.49 7.93 -5.12
N ALA A 45 -14.99 7.79 -3.89
CA ALA A 45 -15.38 8.61 -2.75
C ALA A 45 -14.37 9.75 -2.48
N SER A 46 -14.91 10.90 -2.08
CA SER A 46 -14.18 12.05 -1.52
C SER A 46 -14.63 12.31 -0.07
N PHE A 47 -13.86 13.10 0.68
CA PHE A 47 -14.16 13.44 2.09
C PHE A 47 -14.76 14.85 2.26
N ASP A 48 -15.43 15.36 1.23
CA ASP A 48 -16.07 16.69 1.15
C ASP A 48 -17.56 16.67 1.54
N GLY A 49 -18.01 15.63 2.26
CA GLY A 49 -19.41 15.44 2.65
C GLY A 49 -20.11 14.28 1.96
N ASN A 50 -19.36 13.30 1.43
CA ASN A 50 -19.96 12.09 0.87
C ASN A 50 -20.61 11.23 1.96
N GLU A 51 -21.74 10.62 1.61
CA GLU A 51 -22.44 9.65 2.44
C GLU A 51 -22.27 8.23 1.87
N MET A 52 -22.28 7.24 2.76
CA MET A 52 -22.14 5.82 2.44
C MET A 52 -23.12 5.03 3.31
N ASN A 53 -23.67 3.93 2.79
CA ASN A 53 -24.56 3.07 3.57
C ASN A 53 -23.80 1.87 4.11
N LEU A 54 -24.19 1.45 5.32
CA LEU A 54 -23.67 0.26 5.97
C LEU A 54 -24.81 -0.75 6.14
N HIS A 55 -24.55 -1.99 5.72
CA HIS A 55 -25.47 -3.11 5.83
C HIS A 55 -24.85 -4.19 6.71
N LEU A 56 -25.56 -4.60 7.76
CA LEU A 56 -25.14 -5.67 8.66
C LEU A 56 -25.83 -6.98 8.28
N ALA A 57 -25.05 -8.00 7.93
CA ALA A 57 -25.57 -9.35 7.70
C ALA A 57 -26.13 -9.93 9.02
N GLN A 58 -27.35 -10.48 8.95
CA GLN A 58 -28.03 -11.03 10.13
C GLN A 58 -27.84 -12.55 10.27
N SER A 59 -27.73 -13.28 9.15
CA SER A 59 -27.54 -14.73 9.16
C SER A 59 -26.05 -15.09 9.11
N LEU A 60 -25.70 -16.20 9.76
CA LEU A 60 -24.33 -16.74 9.72
C LEU A 60 -23.91 -17.14 8.30
N GLU A 61 -24.86 -17.60 7.48
CA GLU A 61 -24.63 -17.94 6.08
C GLU A 61 -24.22 -16.70 5.27
N THR A 62 -24.98 -15.61 5.38
CA THR A 62 -24.63 -14.35 4.69
C THR A 62 -23.32 -13.76 5.25
N MET A 63 -23.05 -13.88 6.56
CA MET A 63 -21.76 -13.49 7.12
C MET A 63 -20.59 -14.28 6.51
N ALA A 64 -20.75 -15.59 6.34
CA ALA A 64 -19.75 -16.44 5.69
C ALA A 64 -19.58 -16.07 4.21
N GLU A 65 -20.66 -15.75 3.52
CA GLU A 65 -20.64 -15.32 2.11
C GLU A 65 -19.85 -14.02 1.95
N ILE A 66 -20.21 -12.96 2.68
CA ILE A 66 -19.57 -11.65 2.52
C ILE A 66 -18.09 -11.68 2.95
N SER A 67 -17.74 -12.43 3.99
CA SER A 67 -16.37 -12.53 4.48
C SER A 67 -15.45 -13.33 3.53
N ASN A 68 -16.01 -14.29 2.78
CA ASN A 68 -15.25 -15.11 1.84
C ASN A 68 -15.27 -14.58 0.40
N LEU A 69 -16.32 -13.89 -0.03
CA LEU A 69 -16.47 -13.43 -1.41
C LEU A 69 -16.31 -11.91 -1.56
N ALA A 70 -16.84 -11.15 -0.61
CA ALA A 70 -16.96 -9.70 -0.74
C ALA A 70 -15.92 -8.89 0.06
N LEU A 71 -15.04 -9.55 0.82
CA LEU A 71 -14.03 -8.89 1.64
C LEU A 71 -13.11 -8.01 0.80
N VAL A 72 -12.83 -6.80 1.28
CA VAL A 72 -12.01 -5.79 0.55
C VAL A 72 -10.65 -6.33 0.08
N SER A 73 -10.01 -7.20 0.88
CA SER A 73 -8.71 -7.82 0.53
C SER A 73 -8.80 -8.78 -0.67
N ARG A 74 -9.97 -9.36 -0.93
CA ARG A 74 -10.22 -10.22 -2.10
C ARG A 74 -10.66 -9.43 -3.34
N MET A 75 -11.02 -8.17 -3.18
CA MET A 75 -11.45 -7.26 -4.25
C MET A 75 -10.36 -6.29 -4.73
N ILE A 76 -9.10 -6.50 -4.35
CA ILE A 76 -7.98 -5.61 -4.75
C ILE A 76 -7.81 -5.58 -6.27
N ILE A 77 -7.96 -6.72 -6.95
CA ILE A 77 -7.80 -6.86 -8.41
C ILE A 77 -9.18 -6.96 -9.05
N THR A 78 -9.45 -6.12 -10.05
CA THR A 78 -10.71 -6.19 -10.81
C THR A 78 -10.61 -7.15 -11.99
N PRO A 79 -11.63 -8.01 -12.22
CA PRO A 79 -11.72 -8.83 -13.42
C PRO A 79 -12.03 -8.00 -14.69
N GLN A 80 -12.52 -6.77 -14.56
CA GLN A 80 -12.87 -5.92 -15.72
C GLN A 80 -11.64 -5.56 -16.55
N ALA A 81 -10.49 -5.36 -15.90
CA ALA A 81 -9.27 -4.87 -16.54
C ALA A 81 -8.02 -5.64 -16.10
N ASN A 82 -8.17 -6.75 -15.38
CA ASN A 82 -7.07 -7.59 -14.87
C ASN A 82 -5.95 -6.80 -14.18
N ARG A 83 -6.32 -5.75 -13.44
CA ARG A 83 -5.40 -4.82 -12.79
C ARG A 83 -5.87 -4.48 -11.38
N PRO A 84 -4.97 -4.08 -10.47
CA PRO A 84 -5.38 -3.59 -9.16
C PRO A 84 -6.20 -2.30 -9.28
N VAL A 85 -7.30 -2.23 -8.53
CA VAL A 85 -8.12 -1.01 -8.37
C VAL A 85 -7.77 -0.28 -7.07
N ILE A 86 -7.33 -1.03 -6.06
CA ILE A 86 -6.86 -0.49 -4.78
C ILE A 86 -5.35 -0.28 -4.88
N GLY A 87 -4.88 0.91 -4.53
CA GLY A 87 -3.47 1.28 -4.59
C GLY A 87 -3.10 2.42 -3.63
N ILE A 88 -1.83 2.77 -3.60
CA ILE A 88 -1.34 3.92 -2.84
C ILE A 88 -1.71 5.20 -3.57
N VAL A 89 -2.32 6.14 -2.85
CA VAL A 89 -2.86 7.39 -3.41
C VAL A 89 -2.43 8.59 -2.55
N GLN A 90 -2.64 9.81 -3.07
CA GLN A 90 -2.48 11.08 -2.37
C GLN A 90 -1.10 11.25 -1.72
N ASP A 91 -1.05 11.61 -0.43
CA ASP A 91 0.17 11.98 0.29
C ASP A 91 1.14 10.82 0.37
N THR A 92 0.65 9.59 0.62
CA THR A 92 1.51 8.42 0.70
C THR A 92 2.23 8.17 -0.63
N LEU A 93 1.55 8.37 -1.77
CA LEU A 93 2.18 8.20 -3.09
C LEU A 93 3.29 9.24 -3.31
N THR A 94 3.02 10.49 -2.93
CA THR A 94 3.98 11.60 -3.05
C THR A 94 5.17 11.42 -2.10
N ALA A 95 4.90 11.01 -0.86
CA ALA A 95 5.88 10.76 0.17
C ALA A 95 6.79 9.59 -0.19
N VAL A 96 6.24 8.48 -0.70
CA VAL A 96 7.04 7.34 -1.17
C VAL A 96 8.01 7.79 -2.25
N ARG A 97 7.54 8.53 -3.27
CA ARG A 97 8.43 9.07 -4.32
C ARG A 97 9.58 9.91 -3.73
N LYS A 98 9.28 10.82 -2.81
CA LYS A 98 10.30 11.68 -2.19
C LYS A 98 11.28 10.86 -1.35
N MET A 99 10.77 9.93 -0.53
CA MET A 99 11.54 9.10 0.38
C MET A 99 12.48 8.14 -0.36
N THR A 100 12.05 7.56 -1.48
CA THR A 100 12.85 6.54 -2.19
C THR A 100 13.90 7.12 -3.14
N LYS A 101 14.06 8.45 -3.22
CA LYS A 101 15.14 9.05 -4.02
C LYS A 101 16.53 8.69 -3.46
N ARG A 102 17.53 8.66 -4.33
CA ARG A 102 18.92 8.28 -3.97
C ARG A 102 19.59 9.22 -2.97
N ASP A 103 19.21 10.49 -2.97
CA ASP A 103 19.76 11.55 -2.12
C ASP A 103 19.11 11.62 -0.73
N VAL A 104 18.17 10.74 -0.42
CA VAL A 104 17.49 10.71 0.88
C VAL A 104 18.13 9.69 1.80
N PHE A 105 18.65 10.21 2.91
CA PHE A 105 19.25 9.44 4.00
C PHE A 105 18.45 9.61 5.29
N ILE A 106 18.37 8.55 6.07
CA ILE A 106 17.62 8.46 7.33
C ILE A 106 18.62 8.18 8.45
N GLU A 107 18.54 8.95 9.53
CA GLU A 107 19.41 8.76 10.68
C GLU A 107 18.95 7.59 11.57
N ARG A 108 19.86 7.08 12.40
CA ARG A 108 19.57 5.92 13.28
C ARG A 108 18.31 6.10 14.12
N GLY A 109 18.11 7.27 14.73
CA GLY A 109 16.94 7.54 15.58
C GLY A 109 15.62 7.54 14.81
N GLU A 110 15.60 8.18 13.63
CA GLU A 110 14.44 8.20 12.75
C GLU A 110 14.15 6.80 12.20
N MET A 111 15.19 6.06 11.79
CA MET A 111 15.06 4.69 11.33
C MET A 111 14.43 3.79 12.40
N MET A 112 14.86 3.91 13.66
CA MET A 112 14.26 3.18 14.78
C MET A 112 12.78 3.50 14.95
N ASN A 113 12.43 4.79 14.91
CA ASN A 113 11.04 5.22 15.04
C ASN A 113 10.18 4.68 13.87
N LEU A 114 10.68 4.77 12.64
CA LEU A 114 9.97 4.28 11.45
C LEU A 114 9.75 2.76 11.50
N LEU A 115 10.73 2.00 11.99
CA LEU A 115 10.61 0.55 12.15
C LEU A 115 9.50 0.14 13.13
N MET A 116 9.17 0.96 14.13
CA MET A 116 8.06 0.69 15.05
C MET A 116 6.70 0.64 14.35
N PHE A 117 6.55 1.31 13.22
CA PHE A 117 5.31 1.33 12.44
C PHE A 117 5.21 0.20 11.41
N VAL A 118 6.25 -0.65 11.27
CA VAL A 118 6.25 -1.78 10.34
C VAL A 118 5.76 -3.05 11.07
N PRO A 119 4.52 -3.53 10.80
CA PRO A 119 3.93 -4.61 11.60
C PRO A 119 4.61 -5.97 11.39
N LEU A 120 5.26 -6.16 10.24
CA LEU A 120 5.94 -7.40 9.85
C LEU A 120 7.44 -7.38 10.18
N TRP A 121 7.91 -6.40 10.95
CA TRP A 121 9.32 -6.29 11.28
C TRP A 121 9.77 -7.39 12.25
N ASP A 122 10.90 -8.01 11.97
CA ASP A 122 11.48 -9.13 12.71
C ASP A 122 12.33 -8.70 13.92
N GLY A 123 12.31 -7.41 14.26
CA GLY A 123 13.11 -6.83 15.34
C GLY A 123 14.57 -6.60 14.97
N ARG A 124 14.99 -6.91 13.73
CA ARG A 124 16.38 -6.74 13.29
C ARG A 124 16.52 -5.50 12.42
N MET A 125 17.34 -4.56 12.87
CA MET A 125 17.67 -3.39 12.06
C MET A 125 18.65 -3.80 10.93
N PRO A 126 18.39 -3.42 9.67
CA PRO A 126 19.32 -3.74 8.58
C PRO A 126 20.64 -2.98 8.74
N GLN A 127 21.70 -3.48 8.11
CA GLN A 127 22.97 -2.76 8.04
C GLN A 127 22.79 -1.42 7.30
N PRO A 128 23.35 -0.31 7.81
CA PRO A 128 23.28 0.98 7.13
C PRO A 128 23.99 0.93 5.78
N ALA A 129 23.47 1.66 4.79
CA ALA A 129 24.10 1.79 3.48
C ALA A 129 25.46 2.53 3.55
N ILE A 130 25.60 3.45 4.50
CA ILE A 130 26.85 4.19 4.76
C ILE A 130 27.22 3.96 6.22
N LEU A 131 28.45 3.47 6.47
CA LEU A 131 28.93 3.20 7.83
C LEU A 131 29.73 4.36 8.44
N LYS A 132 30.48 5.10 7.62
CA LYS A 132 31.37 6.20 8.05
C LYS A 132 31.12 7.44 7.18
N PRO A 133 31.25 8.67 7.72
CA PRO A 133 31.59 8.99 9.11
C PRO A 133 30.43 8.76 10.10
N LYS A 134 29.19 8.67 9.60
CA LYS A 134 27.97 8.40 10.38
C LYS A 134 27.20 7.27 9.73
N ALA A 135 26.54 6.45 10.54
CA ALA A 135 25.64 5.40 10.07
C ALA A 135 24.37 6.03 9.45
N LEU A 136 24.17 5.81 8.15
CA LEU A 136 23.00 6.32 7.41
C LEU A 136 22.32 5.20 6.62
N TRP A 137 20.99 5.20 6.68
CA TRP A 137 20.14 4.30 5.90
C TRP A 137 19.53 5.06 4.72
N THR A 138 19.21 4.37 3.64
CA THR A 138 18.46 4.98 2.53
C THR A 138 16.97 4.73 2.68
N GLY A 139 16.13 5.61 2.13
CA GLY A 139 14.69 5.37 2.10
C GLY A 139 14.31 4.09 1.33
N LYS A 140 15.13 3.65 0.36
CA LYS A 140 14.96 2.36 -0.32
C LYS A 140 15.15 1.17 0.63
N GLN A 141 16.14 1.22 1.53
CA GLN A 141 16.36 0.15 2.52
C GLN A 141 15.14 0.00 3.43
N LEU A 142 14.57 1.09 3.91
CA LEU A 142 13.33 1.05 4.70
C LEU A 142 12.16 0.51 3.87
N PHE A 143 11.99 0.98 2.63
CA PHE A 143 10.93 0.52 1.75
C PHE A 143 11.02 -0.98 1.45
N SER A 144 12.23 -1.53 1.31
CA SER A 144 12.44 -2.97 1.12
C SER A 144 11.96 -3.82 2.30
N LEU A 145 11.95 -3.29 3.53
CA LEU A 145 11.42 -4.01 4.70
C LEU A 145 9.88 -4.08 4.70
N ILE A 146 9.21 -3.16 3.99
CA ILE A 146 7.75 -3.13 3.87
C ILE A 146 7.27 -4.15 2.83
N ILE A 147 8.07 -4.41 1.80
CA ILE A 147 7.75 -5.38 0.74
C ILE A 147 7.85 -6.79 1.32
N PRO A 148 6.75 -7.58 1.32
CA PRO A 148 6.78 -8.92 1.90
C PRO A 148 7.51 -9.93 1.02
N GLY A 149 8.23 -10.85 1.66
CA GLY A 149 8.76 -12.05 1.02
C GLY A 149 9.80 -11.79 -0.08
N ARG A 150 9.79 -12.64 -1.12
CA ARG A 150 10.76 -12.62 -2.23
C ARG A 150 10.10 -12.13 -3.51
N VAL A 151 9.73 -10.85 -3.56
CA VAL A 151 9.09 -10.24 -4.72
C VAL A 151 10.12 -9.64 -5.66
N ASN A 152 10.17 -10.20 -6.86
CA ASN A 152 11.01 -9.70 -7.95
C ASN A 152 10.18 -8.84 -8.90
N CYS A 153 10.59 -7.61 -9.12
CA CYS A 153 9.91 -6.69 -10.02
C CYS A 153 10.90 -5.69 -10.61
N VAL A 154 10.80 -5.48 -11.93
CA VAL A 154 11.56 -4.45 -12.64
C VAL A 154 10.56 -3.48 -13.25
N ARG A 155 10.68 -2.20 -12.89
CA ARG A 155 9.83 -1.12 -13.39
C ARG A 155 10.67 0.12 -13.69
N THR A 156 10.14 0.95 -14.56
CA THR A 156 10.69 2.26 -14.89
C THR A 156 9.83 3.36 -14.27
N HIS A 157 10.49 4.39 -13.78
CA HIS A 157 9.86 5.65 -13.38
C HIS A 157 9.31 6.36 -14.62
N SER A 158 8.31 7.23 -14.43
CA SER A 158 7.67 7.97 -15.54
C SER A 158 8.61 8.87 -16.34
N THR A 159 9.79 9.18 -15.80
CA THR A 159 10.82 10.01 -16.43
C THR A 159 12.04 9.20 -16.89
N HIS A 160 11.93 7.88 -17.02
CA HIS A 160 13.03 7.05 -17.51
C HIS A 160 13.32 7.38 -18.99
N PRO A 161 14.56 7.70 -19.36
CA PRO A 161 14.90 7.99 -20.74
C PRO A 161 15.05 6.71 -21.56
N ASP A 162 14.33 6.58 -22.68
CA ASP A 162 14.33 5.39 -23.56
C ASP A 162 15.73 4.97 -24.07
N LYS A 163 16.67 5.91 -24.10
CA LYS A 163 18.06 5.65 -24.51
C LYS A 163 18.81 4.77 -23.50
N GLU A 164 18.41 4.76 -22.23
CA GLU A 164 19.05 3.95 -21.18
C GLU A 164 18.73 2.45 -21.30
N ASP A 165 17.71 2.05 -22.07
CA ASP A 165 17.37 0.64 -22.26
C ASP A 165 18.26 -0.10 -23.27
N LYS A 166 19.10 0.64 -24.02
CA LYS A 166 19.99 0.10 -25.05
C LYS A 166 21.45 0.20 -24.62
N GLY A 167 22.20 -0.89 -24.77
CA GLY A 167 23.65 -0.95 -24.49
C GLY A 167 24.05 -1.87 -23.34
N PRO A 168 25.35 -1.97 -23.04
CA PRO A 168 25.89 -2.89 -22.03
C PRO A 168 25.49 -2.53 -20.59
N TYR A 169 25.17 -1.25 -20.33
CA TYR A 169 24.81 -0.72 -19.00
C TYR A 169 23.31 -0.59 -18.74
N LYS A 170 22.44 -1.21 -19.56
CA LYS A 170 20.97 -1.12 -19.48
C LYS A 170 20.34 -1.52 -18.12
N TRP A 171 21.14 -2.10 -17.23
CA TRP A 171 20.76 -2.54 -15.89
C TRP A 171 21.00 -1.47 -14.82
N ILE A 172 21.72 -0.39 -15.16
CA ILE A 172 22.08 0.71 -14.26
C ILE A 172 21.46 1.98 -14.82
N SER A 173 20.63 2.66 -14.02
CA SER A 173 20.10 3.98 -14.38
C SER A 173 20.81 5.06 -13.56
N PRO A 174 21.62 5.94 -14.19
CA PRO A 174 22.26 7.06 -13.51
C PRO A 174 21.25 7.98 -12.81
N GLY A 175 20.07 8.16 -13.43
CA GLY A 175 18.97 8.95 -12.89
C GLY A 175 18.15 8.25 -11.80
N ASP A 176 18.52 7.02 -11.39
CA ASP A 176 17.77 6.23 -10.40
C ASP A 176 16.30 6.03 -10.83
N THR A 177 16.08 5.94 -12.15
CA THR A 177 14.75 5.86 -12.75
C THR A 177 14.32 4.42 -13.09
N LYS A 178 15.18 3.43 -12.82
CA LYS A 178 14.90 2.00 -12.99
C LYS A 178 14.94 1.33 -11.62
N VAL A 179 13.82 0.77 -11.20
CA VAL A 179 13.67 0.11 -9.90
C VAL A 179 13.71 -1.39 -10.10
N CYS A 180 14.69 -2.03 -9.48
CA CYS A 180 14.80 -3.48 -9.40
C CYS A 180 14.58 -3.89 -7.94
N SER A 181 13.41 -4.45 -7.63
CA SER A 181 13.20 -5.18 -6.39
C SER A 181 13.68 -6.61 -6.62
N MET A 182 14.69 -7.05 -5.87
CA MET A 182 15.12 -8.44 -5.83
C MET A 182 14.97 -8.97 -4.41
N GLY A 183 14.21 -10.05 -4.26
CA GLY A 183 14.17 -10.81 -3.02
C GLY A 183 15.46 -11.59 -2.86
N TYR A 184 16.32 -11.19 -1.93
CA TYR A 184 17.53 -11.95 -1.60
C TYR A 184 17.17 -13.19 -0.77
N THR A 185 17.82 -14.32 -1.08
CA THR A 185 17.93 -15.47 -0.18
C THR A 185 18.95 -15.13 0.91
N ASN A 186 18.57 -15.24 2.19
CA ASN A 186 19.55 -15.57 3.23
C ASN A 186 20.08 -16.98 2.97
#